data_AF-A0A9W8AH60-F1
#
_entry.id   AF-A0A9W8AH60-F1
#
_cell.length_a   1.000
_cell.length_b   1.000
_cell.length_c   1.000
_cell.angle_alpha   90.00
_cell.angle_beta   90.00
_cell.angle_gamma   90.00
#
_symmetry.space_group_name_H-M   'P 1'
#
loop_
_entity.id
_entity.type
_entity.pdbx_description
1 polymer ?
#
loop_
_entity_poly.entity_id
_entity_poly.type
_entity_poly.pdbx_seq_one_letter_code
_entity_poly.pdbx_strand_id
1 'polypeptide(L)'
;MTTPKPAFANTAFQSHLSRRQQKKALFEKAAREQAGYANDTAFRRVERQYRSRVPPPDLTDVLDFRPGAPNTPALAARIVPIALDTEDSNGYWAGLGASPPTQGYMVRSFPGLVVIPGCFAPDVQRRLIKDCLRRYAVPPAKSNLDALYLTPPEGLWNRYKREETGEAKPEPVTRIVPTPATEKGKEDEPTAVTAGDLIPRLRWVTLGYQYNWSAKEYFLDAPQPFPAPIGQLARAVVGSIHDVGYVAADGPDLISSPRYTWLPSSAEPADEPAGYVHRYDPAGYVPEAGVINFYQARDSLMAHVDRSEQNMEAPLVSVSLGNTAIFVIGDESRDTPPLSMYLRSGDTVCMCGPRRRALHGIPRVLEDTLPDYLTSTEDVLAEDFEWGSFAAYMTTTRININVRQVFNKDRQPPSGGIEP
;
A
#
# COMPACT_ATOMS: atom_id res chain seq x y z
N MET A 1 -72.43 -25.41 -39.74
CA MET A 1 -71.59 -24.21 -39.90
C MET A 1 -71.72 -23.37 -38.65
N THR A 2 -70.82 -23.52 -37.68
CA THR A 2 -70.83 -22.67 -36.48
C THR A 2 -69.43 -22.61 -35.89
N THR A 3 -68.86 -21.41 -35.91
CA THR A 3 -67.56 -21.02 -35.36
C THR A 3 -67.44 -21.34 -33.86
N PRO A 4 -66.28 -21.81 -33.35
CA PRO A 4 -66.01 -21.74 -31.92
C PRO A 4 -65.45 -20.36 -31.53
N LYS A 5 -66.09 -19.73 -30.56
CA LYS A 5 -65.61 -18.51 -29.84
C LYS A 5 -64.76 -18.92 -28.62
N PRO A 6 -63.86 -18.04 -28.15
CA PRO A 6 -62.65 -18.42 -27.41
C PRO A 6 -62.86 -18.58 -25.90
N ALA A 7 -62.02 -19.41 -25.29
CA ALA A 7 -61.89 -19.58 -23.85
C ALA A 7 -61.21 -18.35 -23.22
N PHE A 8 -61.87 -17.74 -22.23
CA PHE A 8 -61.26 -16.78 -21.33
C PHE A 8 -60.40 -17.52 -20.30
N ALA A 9 -59.09 -17.24 -20.29
CA ALA A 9 -58.20 -17.62 -19.21
C ALA A 9 -58.31 -16.60 -18.06
N ASN A 10 -58.58 -17.07 -16.84
CA ASN A 10 -58.65 -16.23 -15.66
C ASN A 10 -57.69 -16.73 -14.57
N THR A 11 -56.69 -15.90 -14.28
CA THR A 11 -56.13 -15.50 -12.97
C THR A 11 -55.57 -16.49 -11.94
N ALA A 12 -54.36 -16.12 -11.50
CA ALA A 12 -53.85 -16.03 -10.12
C ALA A 12 -53.25 -17.28 -9.45
N PHE A 13 -51.91 -17.30 -9.37
CA PHE A 13 -51.16 -17.97 -8.31
C PHE A 13 -50.75 -16.94 -7.25
N GLN A 14 -51.37 -17.02 -6.06
CA GLN A 14 -51.02 -16.20 -4.89
C GLN A 14 -49.85 -16.83 -4.11
N SER A 15 -48.88 -16.00 -3.72
CA SER A 15 -47.68 -16.39 -2.97
C SER A 15 -47.98 -16.66 -1.49
N HIS A 16 -47.75 -17.88 -1.02
CA HIS A 16 -47.87 -18.30 0.40
C HIS A 16 -46.67 -17.85 1.26
N LEU A 17 -46.53 -16.55 1.52
CA LEU A 17 -45.57 -16.03 2.52
C LEU A 17 -46.32 -15.31 3.64
N SER A 18 -45.99 -15.62 4.89
CA SER A 18 -46.55 -14.92 6.05
C SER A 18 -46.16 -13.43 6.03
N ARG A 19 -46.97 -12.54 6.64
CA ARG A 19 -46.68 -11.09 6.71
C ARG A 19 -45.28 -10.77 7.25
N ARG A 20 -44.77 -11.58 8.19
CA ARG A 20 -43.41 -11.44 8.74
C ARG A 20 -42.33 -11.81 7.72
N GLN A 21 -42.54 -12.85 6.92
CA GLN A 21 -41.62 -13.25 5.85
C GLN A 21 -41.64 -12.25 4.69
N GLN A 22 -42.80 -11.71 4.33
CA GLN A 22 -42.91 -10.64 3.33
C GLN A 22 -42.15 -9.38 3.76
N LYS A 23 -42.29 -8.98 5.03
CA LYS A 23 -41.58 -7.82 5.59
C LYS A 23 -40.06 -8.05 5.63
N LYS A 24 -39.61 -9.25 6.00
CA LYS A 24 -38.19 -9.63 5.99
C LYS A 24 -37.61 -9.63 4.57
N ALA A 25 -38.31 -10.21 3.60
CA ALA A 25 -37.89 -10.24 2.20
C ALA A 25 -37.83 -8.84 1.58
N LEU A 26 -38.78 -7.95 1.91
CA LEU A 26 -38.74 -6.55 1.50
C LEU A 26 -37.56 -5.80 2.12
N PHE A 27 -37.24 -6.06 3.40
CA PHE A 27 -36.08 -5.45 4.07
C PHE A 27 -34.76 -5.95 3.49
N GLU A 28 -34.65 -7.25 3.21
CA GLU A 28 -33.47 -7.85 2.55
C GLU A 28 -33.32 -7.37 1.11
N LYS A 29 -34.43 -7.18 0.39
CA LYS A 29 -34.45 -6.61 -0.96
C LYS A 29 -34.02 -5.14 -0.94
N ALA A 30 -34.59 -4.32 -0.05
CA ALA A 30 -34.20 -2.92 0.12
C ALA A 30 -32.74 -2.80 0.55
N ALA A 31 -32.26 -3.66 1.45
CA ALA A 31 -30.85 -3.72 1.84
C ALA A 31 -29.93 -4.15 0.69
N ARG A 32 -30.36 -5.08 -0.18
CA ARG A 32 -29.64 -5.46 -1.42
C ARG A 32 -29.63 -4.35 -2.46
N GLU A 33 -30.74 -3.64 -2.64
CA GLU A 33 -30.83 -2.49 -3.55
C GLU A 33 -29.96 -1.33 -3.05
N GLN A 34 -30.02 -1.02 -1.75
CA GLN A 34 -29.18 -0.01 -1.11
C GLN A 34 -27.69 -0.41 -1.12
N ALA A 35 -27.36 -1.69 -0.94
CA ALA A 35 -26.00 -2.21 -1.11
C ALA A 35 -25.54 -2.22 -2.59
N GLY A 36 -26.47 -2.35 -3.55
CA GLY A 36 -26.20 -2.20 -4.98
C GLY A 36 -25.78 -0.78 -5.33
N TYR A 37 -26.52 0.22 -4.83
CA TYR A 37 -26.19 1.65 -4.99
C TYR A 37 -24.90 2.03 -4.25
N ALA A 38 -24.68 1.53 -3.02
CA ALA A 38 -23.44 1.79 -2.27
C ALA A 38 -22.18 1.15 -2.90
N ASN A 39 -22.35 0.16 -3.78
CA ASN A 39 -21.26 -0.50 -4.49
C ASN A 39 -21.01 0.07 -5.89
N ASP A 40 -21.78 1.04 -6.39
CA ASP A 40 -21.67 1.55 -7.76
C ASP A 40 -21.11 2.98 -7.84
N THR A 41 -20.07 3.24 -7.06
CA THR A 41 -19.34 4.50 -7.10
C THR A 41 -18.27 4.51 -8.20
N ALA A 42 -17.80 5.69 -8.61
CA ALA A 42 -16.73 5.80 -9.61
C ALA A 42 -15.44 5.08 -9.15
N PHE A 43 -15.04 5.24 -7.89
CA PHE A 43 -13.90 4.53 -7.33
C PHE A 43 -14.06 3.00 -7.41
N ARG A 44 -15.23 2.47 -7.01
CA ARG A 44 -15.50 1.03 -7.05
C ARG A 44 -15.49 0.47 -8.47
N ARG A 45 -15.95 1.24 -9.46
CA ARG A 45 -15.88 0.84 -10.87
C ARG A 45 -14.44 0.66 -11.32
N VAL A 46 -13.55 1.60 -11.01
CA VAL A 46 -12.12 1.53 -11.34
C VAL A 46 -11.43 0.36 -10.61
N GLU A 47 -11.70 0.15 -9.32
CA GLU A 47 -11.16 -1.01 -8.60
C GLU A 47 -11.59 -2.34 -9.22
N ARG A 48 -12.87 -2.48 -9.59
CA ARG A 48 -13.38 -3.69 -10.24
C ARG A 48 -12.75 -3.92 -11.60
N GLN A 49 -12.58 -2.85 -12.39
CA GLN A 49 -11.92 -2.91 -13.69
C GLN A 49 -10.53 -3.53 -13.54
N TYR A 50 -9.66 -2.95 -12.71
CA TYR A 50 -8.29 -3.45 -12.58
C TYR A 50 -8.20 -4.82 -11.92
N ARG A 51 -9.13 -5.17 -11.03
CA ARG A 51 -9.19 -6.50 -10.42
C ARG A 51 -9.61 -7.60 -11.42
N SER A 52 -10.28 -7.24 -12.52
CA SER A 52 -10.72 -8.20 -13.53
C SER A 52 -9.53 -8.97 -14.12
N ARG A 53 -9.69 -10.29 -14.29
CA ARG A 53 -8.72 -11.15 -14.99
C ARG A 53 -9.23 -11.62 -16.35
N VAL A 54 -10.54 -11.62 -16.54
CA VAL A 54 -11.20 -12.07 -17.77
C VAL A 54 -12.41 -11.14 -18.04
N PRO A 55 -12.31 -10.25 -19.05
CA PRO A 55 -11.11 -9.94 -19.82
C PRO A 55 -10.03 -9.29 -18.93
N PRO A 56 -8.74 -9.33 -19.32
CA PRO A 56 -7.69 -8.52 -18.71
C PRO A 56 -8.09 -7.03 -18.73
N PRO A 57 -7.64 -6.25 -17.73
CA PRO A 57 -8.00 -4.85 -17.64
C PRO A 57 -7.29 -4.04 -18.72
N ASP A 58 -7.97 -3.01 -19.21
CA ASP A 58 -7.31 -1.95 -19.95
C ASP A 58 -6.44 -1.12 -19.00
N LEU A 59 -5.18 -0.91 -19.37
CA LEU A 59 -4.17 -0.17 -18.60
C LEU A 59 -3.75 1.13 -19.28
N THR A 60 -4.43 1.56 -20.34
CA THR A 60 -4.10 2.76 -21.13
C THR A 60 -4.13 4.06 -20.29
N ASP A 61 -5.00 4.11 -19.28
CA ASP A 61 -5.18 5.27 -18.40
C ASP A 61 -4.37 5.19 -17.09
N VAL A 62 -3.41 4.27 -16.99
CA VAL A 62 -2.54 4.13 -15.82
C VAL A 62 -1.27 4.97 -16.02
N LEU A 63 -1.05 5.94 -15.12
CA LEU A 63 0.15 6.77 -15.12
C LEU A 63 1.41 5.96 -14.81
N ASP A 64 2.45 6.20 -15.59
CA ASP A 64 3.78 5.68 -15.32
C ASP A 64 4.78 6.83 -15.13
N PHE A 65 5.33 6.95 -13.93
CA PHE A 65 6.28 8.01 -13.61
C PHE A 65 7.72 7.66 -14.00
N ARG A 66 7.99 6.47 -14.55
CA ARG A 66 9.34 6.14 -15.02
C ARG A 66 9.75 7.05 -16.19
N PRO A 67 10.97 7.59 -16.19
CA PRO A 67 11.48 8.34 -17.34
C PRO A 67 11.38 7.52 -18.63
N GLY A 68 10.82 8.11 -19.68
CA GLY A 68 10.63 7.45 -20.98
C GLY A 68 9.49 6.44 -21.04
N ALA A 69 8.67 6.32 -19.99
CA ALA A 69 7.51 5.44 -20.01
C ALA A 69 6.46 5.89 -21.06
N PRO A 70 5.72 4.95 -21.67
CA PRO A 70 4.82 5.20 -22.80
C PRO A 70 3.47 5.78 -22.34
N ASN A 71 3.49 6.90 -21.61
CA ASN A 71 2.26 7.62 -21.26
C ASN A 71 1.61 8.18 -22.52
N THR A 72 0.28 8.15 -22.59
CA THR A 72 -0.46 8.88 -23.63
C THR A 72 -0.19 10.39 -23.51
N PRO A 73 -0.34 11.18 -24.59
CA PRO A 73 -0.15 12.63 -24.51
C PRO A 73 -1.00 13.31 -23.42
N ALA A 74 -2.21 12.82 -23.20
CA ALA A 74 -3.10 13.31 -22.15
C ALA A 74 -2.58 13.02 -20.74
N LEU A 75 -2.02 11.82 -20.51
CA LEU A 75 -1.39 11.47 -19.24
C LEU A 75 -0.09 12.23 -19.00
N ALA A 76 0.76 12.32 -20.02
CA ALA A 76 2.04 13.05 -19.95
C ALA A 76 1.83 14.52 -19.59
N ALA A 77 0.78 15.17 -20.13
CA ALA A 77 0.45 16.57 -19.82
C ALA A 77 0.07 16.81 -18.34
N ARG A 78 -0.32 15.75 -17.60
CA ARG A 78 -0.67 15.84 -16.18
C ARG A 78 0.53 15.71 -15.24
N ILE A 79 1.62 15.10 -15.71
CA ILE A 79 2.83 14.85 -14.93
C ILE A 79 3.61 16.15 -14.80
N VAL A 80 3.93 16.51 -13.57
CA VAL A 80 4.75 17.68 -13.25
C VAL A 80 6.05 17.21 -12.63
N PRO A 81 7.20 17.28 -13.33
CA PRO A 81 8.49 17.01 -12.71
C PRO A 81 8.75 18.06 -11.64
N ILE A 82 9.41 17.68 -10.56
CA ILE A 82 9.77 18.58 -9.45
C ILE A 82 11.20 18.27 -9.01
N ALA A 83 12.01 19.30 -8.76
CA ALA A 83 13.34 19.14 -8.20
C ALA A 83 13.23 18.84 -6.70
N LEU A 84 13.90 17.78 -6.26
CA LEU A 84 13.90 17.35 -4.85
C LEU A 84 15.05 18.00 -4.09
N ASP A 85 14.90 18.10 -2.78
CA ASP A 85 15.99 18.55 -1.92
C ASP A 85 17.07 17.47 -1.81
N THR A 86 18.29 17.83 -2.23
CA THR A 86 19.47 16.99 -2.14
C THR A 86 20.49 17.47 -1.12
N GLU A 87 20.37 18.71 -0.63
CA GLU A 87 21.36 19.32 0.27
C GLU A 87 20.99 19.01 1.72
N ASP A 88 19.79 19.39 2.13
CA ASP A 88 19.29 19.21 3.50
C ASP A 88 18.99 17.73 3.78
N SER A 89 18.67 16.95 2.74
CA SER A 89 18.39 15.53 2.87
C SER A 89 19.65 14.64 2.87
N ASN A 90 20.81 15.15 2.43
CA ASN A 90 22.01 14.35 2.16
C ASN A 90 22.46 13.50 3.35
N GLY A 91 22.44 14.05 4.56
CA GLY A 91 22.83 13.34 5.78
C GLY A 91 21.97 12.10 6.05
N TYR A 92 20.67 12.18 5.75
CA TYR A 92 19.76 11.04 5.91
C TYR A 92 20.07 9.95 4.89
N TRP A 93 20.28 10.31 3.62
CA TRP A 93 20.61 9.39 2.53
C TRP A 93 21.98 8.71 2.71
N ALA A 94 22.98 9.47 3.15
CA ALA A 94 24.32 8.97 3.42
C ALA A 94 24.31 7.81 4.44
N GLY A 95 23.51 7.91 5.51
CA GLY A 95 23.41 6.80 6.46
C GLY A 95 22.57 5.60 5.99
N LEU A 96 21.86 5.71 4.86
CA LEU A 96 21.33 4.55 4.14
C LEU A 96 22.36 3.92 3.20
N GLY A 97 23.51 4.56 2.98
CA GLY A 97 24.48 4.19 1.96
C GLY A 97 24.02 4.52 0.54
N ALA A 98 23.18 5.55 0.38
CA ALA A 98 22.60 5.95 -0.90
C ALA A 98 22.78 7.46 -1.14
N SER A 99 22.56 7.90 -2.37
CA SER A 99 22.52 9.32 -2.73
C SER A 99 21.08 9.81 -2.79
N PRO A 100 20.82 11.10 -2.45
CA PRO A 100 19.49 11.67 -2.56
C PRO A 100 19.00 11.65 -4.01
N PRO A 101 17.72 11.33 -4.25
CA PRO A 101 17.12 11.50 -5.57
C PRO A 101 17.05 12.99 -5.90
N THR A 102 17.33 13.35 -7.17
CA THR A 102 17.31 14.74 -7.62
C THR A 102 15.95 15.17 -8.17
N GLN A 103 15.13 14.22 -8.61
CA GLN A 103 13.86 14.49 -9.27
C GLN A 103 12.74 13.59 -8.75
N GLY A 104 11.59 14.21 -8.49
CA GLY A 104 10.32 13.56 -8.23
C GLY A 104 9.26 14.07 -9.19
N TYR A 105 8.03 13.61 -8.98
CA TYR A 105 6.90 13.98 -9.81
C TYR A 105 5.65 14.22 -8.98
N MET A 106 4.85 15.18 -9.43
CA MET A 106 3.50 15.43 -8.95
C MET A 106 2.51 15.34 -10.12
N VAL A 107 1.23 15.50 -9.81
CA VAL A 107 0.16 15.56 -10.81
C VAL A 107 -0.56 16.91 -10.68
N ARG A 108 -0.62 17.68 -11.77
CA ARG A 108 -1.10 19.09 -11.81
C ARG A 108 -2.45 19.33 -11.12
N SER A 109 -3.38 18.38 -11.25
CA SER A 109 -4.74 18.48 -10.70
C SER A 109 -4.92 17.62 -9.42
N PHE A 110 -3.83 17.16 -8.81
CA PHE A 110 -3.84 16.22 -7.69
C PHE A 110 -2.76 16.59 -6.65
N PRO A 111 -2.86 17.77 -6.03
CA PRO A 111 -1.85 18.31 -5.13
C PRO A 111 -1.74 17.46 -3.86
N GLY A 112 -0.52 17.30 -3.33
CA GLY A 112 -0.24 16.52 -2.11
C GLY A 112 0.21 15.08 -2.36
N LEU A 113 0.28 14.62 -3.61
CA LEU A 113 0.88 13.34 -3.96
C LEU A 113 2.24 13.57 -4.62
N VAL A 114 3.32 13.11 -3.97
CA VAL A 114 4.68 13.14 -4.53
C VAL A 114 5.12 11.71 -4.82
N VAL A 115 5.65 11.48 -6.02
CA VAL A 115 6.16 10.19 -6.48
C VAL A 115 7.64 10.31 -6.80
N ILE A 116 8.46 9.41 -6.27
CA ILE A 116 9.90 9.32 -6.51
C ILE A 116 10.19 7.94 -7.12
N PRO A 117 10.27 7.83 -8.46
CA PRO A 117 10.46 6.56 -9.15
C PRO A 117 11.86 6.00 -8.92
N GLY A 118 11.95 4.71 -8.62
CA GLY A 118 13.25 4.01 -8.51
C GLY A 118 14.22 4.66 -7.52
N CYS A 119 13.71 5.12 -6.38
CA CYS A 119 14.42 5.91 -5.38
C CYS A 119 15.63 5.20 -4.74
N PHE A 120 15.73 3.88 -4.91
CA PHE A 120 16.75 3.05 -4.26
C PHE A 120 17.53 2.24 -5.30
N ALA A 121 18.85 2.19 -5.12
CA ALA A 121 19.72 1.32 -5.90
C ALA A 121 19.35 -0.17 -5.72
N PRO A 122 19.64 -1.03 -6.72
CA PRO A 122 19.32 -2.46 -6.68
C PRO A 122 19.73 -3.19 -5.38
N ASP A 123 20.94 -2.94 -4.89
CA ASP A 123 21.50 -3.52 -3.67
C ASP A 123 20.74 -3.09 -2.40
N VAL A 124 20.37 -1.81 -2.32
CA VAL A 124 19.54 -1.26 -1.23
C VAL A 124 18.17 -1.94 -1.21
N GLN A 125 17.56 -2.15 -2.38
CA GLN A 125 16.29 -2.86 -2.48
C GLN A 125 16.39 -4.32 -2.02
N ARG A 126 17.45 -5.04 -2.42
CA ARG A 126 17.72 -6.41 -1.94
C ARG A 126 17.87 -6.44 -0.42
N ARG A 127 18.64 -5.52 0.15
CA ARG A 127 18.82 -5.40 1.61
C ARG A 127 17.49 -5.12 2.33
N LEU A 128 16.66 -4.20 1.83
CA LEU A 128 15.35 -3.91 2.42
C LEU A 128 14.42 -5.13 2.39
N ILE A 129 14.39 -5.89 1.30
CA ILE A 129 13.62 -7.13 1.18
C ILE A 129 14.06 -8.14 2.25
N LYS A 130 15.37 -8.36 2.39
CA LYS A 130 15.92 -9.24 3.42
C LYS A 130 15.53 -8.80 4.81
N ASP A 131 15.69 -7.51 5.11
CA ASP A 131 15.41 -6.96 6.43
C ASP A 131 13.92 -7.09 6.78
N CYS A 132 13.02 -6.89 5.81
CA CYS A 132 11.57 -7.11 6.00
C CYS A 132 11.25 -8.53 6.51
N LEU A 133 11.92 -9.54 5.97
CA LEU A 133 11.67 -10.95 6.30
C LEU A 133 12.48 -11.45 7.49
N ARG A 134 13.75 -11.02 7.63
CA ARG A 134 14.69 -11.55 8.64
C ARG A 134 14.75 -10.75 9.93
N ARG A 135 14.43 -9.46 9.89
CA ARG A 135 14.61 -8.56 11.03
C ARG A 135 13.28 -7.99 11.50
N TYR A 136 12.44 -7.55 10.56
CA TYR A 136 11.21 -6.85 10.89
C TYR A 136 10.04 -7.81 11.11
N ALA A 137 9.97 -8.94 10.40
CA ALA A 137 9.01 -10.02 10.64
C ALA A 137 9.44 -10.98 11.78
N VAL A 138 10.07 -10.45 12.83
CA VAL A 138 10.54 -11.19 14.00
C VAL A 138 9.88 -10.58 15.25
N PRO A 139 9.46 -11.40 16.24
CA PRO A 139 9.01 -10.89 17.52
C PRO A 139 10.02 -9.90 18.14
N PRO A 140 9.57 -8.82 18.81
CA PRO A 140 8.22 -8.56 19.29
C PRO A 140 7.26 -7.90 18.28
N ALA A 141 7.70 -7.64 17.04
CA ALA A 141 6.82 -7.12 16.00
C ALA A 141 5.64 -8.07 15.77
N LYS A 142 4.44 -7.52 15.58
CA LYS A 142 3.23 -8.33 15.37
C LYS A 142 2.97 -8.58 13.90
N SER A 143 2.44 -9.76 13.62
CA SER A 143 2.02 -10.18 12.28
C SER A 143 0.58 -10.67 12.24
N ASN A 144 0.04 -10.85 11.03
CA ASN A 144 -1.27 -11.48 10.84
C ASN A 144 -1.32 -12.94 11.33
N LEU A 145 -0.16 -13.59 11.46
CA LEU A 145 -0.06 -15.01 11.82
C LEU A 145 -0.09 -15.22 13.33
N ASP A 146 0.28 -14.22 14.12
CA ASP A 146 0.35 -14.32 15.59
C ASP A 146 -1.04 -14.50 16.23
N ALA A 147 -2.10 -14.15 15.49
CA ALA A 147 -3.49 -14.42 15.91
C ALA A 147 -3.84 -15.92 15.87
N LEU A 148 -3.07 -16.73 15.13
CA LEU A 148 -3.36 -18.13 14.86
C LEU A 148 -2.24 -19.08 15.27
N TYR A 149 -0.99 -18.61 15.32
CA TYR A 149 0.20 -19.45 15.52
C TYR A 149 1.13 -18.85 16.57
N LEU A 150 1.85 -19.72 17.30
CA LEU A 150 3.04 -19.34 18.06
C LEU A 150 4.22 -19.27 17.10
N THR A 151 4.50 -18.08 16.58
CA THR A 151 5.65 -17.87 15.68
C THR A 151 6.97 -18.13 16.40
N PRO A 152 7.98 -18.72 15.71
CA PRO A 152 9.31 -18.92 16.30
C PRO A 152 9.92 -17.61 16.84
N PRO A 153 10.66 -17.63 17.95
CA PRO A 153 11.33 -16.44 18.49
C PRO A 153 12.31 -15.78 17.51
N GLU A 154 12.97 -16.58 16.67
CA GLU A 154 13.84 -16.09 15.60
C GLU A 154 13.08 -15.60 14.36
N GLY A 155 11.75 -15.73 14.32
CA GLY A 155 10.90 -15.43 13.17
C GLY A 155 10.87 -16.55 12.13
N LEU A 156 9.85 -16.50 11.27
CA LEU A 156 9.56 -17.56 10.29
C LEU A 156 10.69 -17.75 9.27
N TRP A 157 11.22 -16.66 8.73
CA TRP A 157 12.25 -16.74 7.69
C TRP A 157 13.56 -17.33 8.21
N ASN A 158 14.04 -16.85 9.36
CA ASN A 158 15.28 -17.36 9.95
C ASN A 158 15.12 -18.82 10.35
N ARG A 159 13.95 -19.22 10.87
CA ARG A 159 13.65 -20.63 11.15
C ARG A 159 13.71 -21.48 9.88
N TYR A 160 12.99 -21.09 8.83
CA TYR A 160 12.98 -21.77 7.53
C TYR A 160 14.40 -21.95 6.97
N LYS A 161 15.24 -20.91 7.01
CA LYS A 161 16.61 -21.00 6.50
C LYS A 161 17.48 -21.97 7.29
N ARG A 162 17.35 -22.01 8.62
CA ARG A 162 18.07 -22.99 9.45
C ARG A 162 17.62 -24.42 9.18
N GLU A 163 16.34 -24.63 8.89
CA GLU A 163 15.79 -25.93 8.50
C GLU A 163 16.32 -26.36 7.12
N GLU A 164 16.40 -25.42 6.17
CA GLU A 164 16.92 -25.66 4.82
C GLU A 164 18.42 -25.96 4.82
N THR A 165 19.23 -25.29 5.65
CA THR A 165 20.68 -25.53 5.76
C THR A 165 21.03 -26.73 6.64
N GLY A 166 20.05 -27.35 7.31
CA GLY A 166 20.25 -28.46 8.24
C GLY A 166 20.79 -28.06 9.61
N GLU A 167 20.92 -26.76 9.90
CA GLU A 167 21.26 -26.22 11.23
C GLU A 167 20.17 -26.44 12.28
N ALA A 168 18.93 -26.63 11.84
CA ALA A 168 17.78 -26.99 12.68
C ALA A 168 16.99 -28.14 12.03
N LYS A 169 16.36 -28.96 12.86
CA LYS A 169 15.41 -29.98 12.37
C LYS A 169 14.08 -29.28 12.00
N PRO A 170 13.39 -29.70 10.93
CA PRO A 170 12.04 -29.21 10.65
C PRO A 170 11.12 -29.48 11.84
N GLU A 171 10.50 -28.44 12.39
CA GLU A 171 9.52 -28.58 13.48
C GLU A 171 8.19 -27.88 13.11
N PRO A 172 7.04 -28.47 13.50
CA PRO A 172 5.75 -27.84 13.29
C PRO A 172 5.61 -26.55 14.11
N VAL A 173 5.05 -25.52 13.50
CA VAL A 173 4.65 -24.28 14.17
C VAL A 173 3.29 -24.51 14.84
N THR A 174 3.25 -24.36 16.16
CA THR A 174 2.05 -24.61 16.97
C THR A 174 0.93 -23.62 16.65
N ARG A 175 -0.24 -24.14 16.28
CA ARG A 175 -1.47 -23.34 16.13
C ARG A 175 -2.14 -23.15 17.50
N ILE A 176 -2.52 -21.91 17.84
CA ILE A 176 -3.16 -21.58 19.13
C ILE A 176 -4.68 -21.56 19.10
N VAL A 177 -5.27 -21.46 17.91
CA VAL A 177 -6.73 -21.45 17.72
C VAL A 177 -7.16 -22.78 17.09
N PRO A 178 -8.24 -23.43 17.57
CA PRO A 178 -8.76 -24.64 16.94
C PRO A 178 -9.05 -24.44 15.45
N THR A 179 -8.76 -25.46 14.63
CA THR A 179 -9.10 -25.46 13.21
C THR A 179 -10.63 -25.33 13.03
N PRO A 180 -11.11 -24.31 12.29
CA PRO A 180 -12.53 -24.16 11.97
C PRO A 180 -13.14 -25.44 11.39
N ALA A 181 -14.40 -25.72 11.71
CA ALA A 181 -15.11 -26.89 11.20
C ALA A 181 -15.20 -26.94 9.66
N THR A 182 -15.13 -25.77 9.00
CA THR A 182 -15.09 -25.62 7.54
C THR A 182 -13.78 -26.08 6.90
N GLU A 183 -12.69 -26.14 7.66
CA GLU A 183 -11.37 -26.60 7.19
C GLU A 183 -11.16 -28.10 7.45
N LYS A 184 -11.89 -28.67 8.43
CA LYS A 184 -11.80 -30.08 8.86
C LYS A 184 -12.17 -31.14 7.80
N GLY A 185 -12.55 -30.75 6.58
CA GLY A 185 -12.97 -31.65 5.50
C GLY A 185 -12.11 -31.59 4.23
N LYS A 186 -11.00 -30.84 4.22
CA LYS A 186 -10.05 -30.87 3.10
C LYS A 186 -9.04 -31.98 3.37
N GLU A 187 -9.15 -33.08 2.62
CA GLU A 187 -8.35 -34.31 2.76
C GLU A 187 -6.83 -34.12 2.55
N ASP A 188 -6.36 -32.91 2.21
CA ASP A 188 -4.96 -32.58 1.91
C ASP A 188 -4.30 -31.59 2.89
N GLU A 189 -4.91 -31.25 4.04
CA GLU A 189 -4.22 -30.36 5.00
C GLU A 189 -3.09 -31.11 5.73
N PRO A 190 -1.82 -30.66 5.62
CA PRO A 190 -0.75 -31.26 6.41
C PRO A 190 -1.04 -31.05 7.90
N THR A 191 -1.06 -32.16 8.65
CA THR A 191 -1.29 -32.19 10.10
C THR A 191 -0.26 -31.38 10.89
N ALA A 192 0.88 -31.06 10.27
CA ALA A 192 1.93 -30.21 10.80
C ALA A 192 2.28 -29.12 9.78
N VAL A 193 2.15 -27.85 10.17
CA VAL A 193 2.50 -26.68 9.35
C VAL A 193 3.89 -26.19 9.77
N THR A 194 4.84 -26.07 8.85
CA THR A 194 6.21 -25.60 9.13
C THR A 194 6.35 -24.08 8.99
N ALA A 195 7.54 -23.54 9.33
CA ALA A 195 7.83 -22.12 9.10
C ALA A 195 7.78 -21.77 7.60
N GLY A 196 8.32 -22.63 6.74
CA GLY A 196 8.26 -22.49 5.28
C GLY A 196 6.82 -22.39 4.73
N ASP A 197 5.91 -23.20 5.26
CA ASP A 197 4.49 -23.20 4.86
C ASP A 197 3.73 -21.93 5.25
N LEU A 198 4.22 -21.21 6.27
CA LEU A 198 3.62 -19.98 6.78
C LEU A 198 4.16 -18.73 6.10
N ILE A 199 5.38 -18.74 5.54
CA ILE A 199 5.98 -17.58 4.87
C ILE A 199 5.06 -17.02 3.76
N PRO A 200 4.49 -17.84 2.84
CA PRO A 200 3.54 -17.35 1.84
C PRO A 200 2.21 -16.85 2.41
N ARG A 201 1.92 -17.11 3.70
CA ARG A 201 0.70 -16.68 4.41
C ARG A 201 0.91 -15.38 5.21
N LEU A 202 2.14 -14.89 5.29
CA LEU A 202 2.43 -13.57 5.84
C LEU A 202 1.78 -12.49 4.95
N ARG A 203 1.07 -11.54 5.57
CA ARG A 203 0.33 -10.48 4.89
C ARG A 203 0.68 -9.11 5.42
N TRP A 204 0.90 -8.98 6.73
CA TRP A 204 1.35 -7.73 7.30
C TRP A 204 2.22 -7.96 8.54
N VAL A 205 3.08 -6.97 8.80
CA VAL A 205 3.86 -6.80 10.02
C VAL A 205 3.79 -5.35 10.48
N THR A 206 3.64 -5.10 11.78
CA THR A 206 3.58 -3.75 12.37
C THR A 206 4.87 -3.38 13.12
N LEU A 207 5.34 -2.16 12.91
CA LEU A 207 6.56 -1.59 13.48
C LEU A 207 6.23 -0.41 14.39
N GLY A 208 6.98 -0.24 15.48
CA GLY A 208 6.75 0.85 16.43
C GLY A 208 5.47 0.68 17.24
N TYR A 209 4.61 1.70 17.24
CA TYR A 209 3.26 1.58 17.81
C TYR A 209 2.45 0.53 17.05
N GLN A 210 1.89 -0.41 17.82
CA GLN A 210 1.17 -1.55 17.26
C GLN A 210 -0.26 -1.15 16.91
N TYR A 211 -0.65 -1.36 15.66
CA TYR A 211 -2.00 -1.08 15.20
C TYR A 211 -2.95 -2.21 15.59
N ASN A 212 -4.04 -1.85 16.28
CA ASN A 212 -5.12 -2.79 16.56
C ASN A 212 -6.15 -2.77 15.43
N TRP A 213 -6.18 -3.84 14.63
CA TRP A 213 -7.13 -3.98 13.52
C TRP A 213 -8.60 -4.02 13.95
N SER A 214 -8.90 -4.54 15.14
CA SER A 214 -10.26 -4.64 15.66
C SER A 214 -10.77 -3.29 16.18
N ALA A 215 -9.95 -2.56 16.94
CA ALA A 215 -10.30 -1.26 17.50
C ALA A 215 -10.03 -0.09 16.53
N LYS A 216 -9.23 -0.31 15.48
CA LYS A 216 -8.79 0.66 14.46
C LYS A 216 -8.00 1.85 15.02
N GLU A 217 -7.21 1.59 16.06
CA GLU A 217 -6.39 2.56 16.79
C GLU A 217 -5.03 1.96 17.15
N TYR A 218 -4.10 2.81 17.58
CA TYR A 218 -2.79 2.38 18.05
C TYR A 218 -2.83 1.99 19.53
N PHE A 219 -2.23 0.85 19.88
CA PHE A 219 -1.97 0.50 21.27
C PHE A 219 -0.79 1.29 21.81
N LEU A 220 -1.03 2.07 22.87
CA LEU A 220 -0.04 3.00 23.42
C LEU A 220 0.73 2.43 24.62
N ASP A 221 0.26 1.33 25.20
CA ASP A 221 0.75 0.83 26.49
C ASP A 221 2.04 -0.01 26.40
N ALA A 222 2.49 -0.34 25.18
CA ALA A 222 3.71 -1.12 24.94
C ALA A 222 4.35 -0.78 23.58
N PRO A 223 4.83 0.47 23.38
CA PRO A 223 5.51 0.83 22.14
C PRO A 223 6.77 -0.03 21.96
N GLN A 224 6.95 -0.56 20.76
CA GLN A 224 8.22 -1.16 20.37
C GLN A 224 9.14 -0.06 19.81
N PRO A 225 10.47 -0.14 19.99
CA PRO A 225 11.38 0.77 19.33
C PRO A 225 11.15 0.74 17.81
N PHE A 226 10.96 1.91 17.20
CA PHE A 226 10.82 1.99 15.75
C PHE A 226 12.16 1.65 15.08
N PRO A 227 12.21 0.76 14.08
CA PRO A 227 13.48 0.35 13.48
C PRO A 227 14.24 1.54 12.86
N ALA A 228 15.42 1.84 13.40
CA ALA A 228 16.20 3.01 13.00
C ALA A 228 16.47 3.08 11.48
N PRO A 229 16.81 1.99 10.75
CA PRO A 229 17.02 2.06 9.31
C PRO A 229 15.76 2.47 8.52
N ILE A 230 14.58 1.97 8.92
CA ILE A 230 13.31 2.35 8.29
C ILE A 230 12.93 3.79 8.68
N GLY A 231 13.23 4.20 9.92
CA GLY A 231 13.01 5.57 10.38
C GLY A 231 13.88 6.56 9.61
N GLN A 232 15.15 6.22 9.41
CA GLN A 232 16.07 7.01 8.61
C GLN A 232 15.63 7.09 7.15
N LEU A 233 15.15 5.99 6.56
CA LEU A 233 14.58 5.98 5.22
C LEU A 233 13.44 6.99 5.12
N ALA A 234 12.49 6.94 6.06
CA ALA A 234 11.33 7.83 6.02
C ALA A 234 11.74 9.30 6.21
N ARG A 235 12.69 9.58 7.11
CA ARG A 235 13.26 10.94 7.28
C ARG A 235 13.97 11.43 6.02
N ALA A 236 14.73 10.57 5.35
CA ALA A 236 15.42 10.91 4.10
C ALA A 236 14.42 11.35 3.02
N VAL A 237 13.36 10.56 2.85
CA VAL A 237 12.30 10.86 1.89
C VAL A 237 11.54 12.14 2.26
N VAL A 238 11.15 12.30 3.53
CA VAL A 238 10.44 13.51 3.98
C VAL A 238 11.31 14.76 3.84
N GLY A 239 12.61 14.66 4.15
CA GLY A 239 13.57 15.74 3.91
C GLY A 239 13.67 16.11 2.43
N SER A 240 13.72 15.13 1.53
CA SER A 240 13.81 15.37 0.07
C SER A 240 12.59 16.06 -0.53
N ILE A 241 11.42 16.01 0.11
CA ILE A 241 10.19 16.63 -0.42
C ILE A 241 9.85 17.98 0.24
N HIS A 242 10.70 18.47 1.15
CA HIS A 242 10.49 19.75 1.83
C HIS A 242 10.64 20.94 0.87
N ASP A 243 9.68 21.87 0.91
CA ASP A 243 9.62 23.03 0.01
C ASP A 243 9.74 22.63 -1.47
N VAL A 244 9.07 21.54 -1.84
CA VAL A 244 8.96 21.05 -3.22
C VAL A 244 7.53 21.22 -3.71
N GLY A 245 7.38 21.61 -4.99
CA GLY A 245 6.05 21.83 -5.56
C GLY A 245 6.05 22.39 -6.97
N TYR A 246 4.87 22.86 -7.38
CA TYR A 246 4.68 23.58 -8.62
C TYR A 246 3.85 24.83 -8.39
N VAL A 247 4.10 25.87 -9.19
CA VAL A 247 3.44 27.17 -9.08
C VAL A 247 3.04 27.66 -10.47
N ALA A 248 1.89 28.35 -10.56
CA ALA A 248 1.50 29.05 -11.77
C ALA A 248 2.40 30.26 -12.00
N ALA A 249 2.73 30.55 -13.27
CA ALA A 249 3.58 31.68 -13.68
C ALA A 249 3.09 33.06 -13.20
N ASP A 250 1.79 33.19 -12.93
CA ASP A 250 1.08 34.38 -12.48
C ASP A 250 0.54 34.27 -11.04
N GLY A 251 1.00 33.27 -10.28
CA GLY A 251 0.57 33.03 -8.91
C GLY A 251 0.92 34.18 -7.93
N PRO A 252 0.15 34.34 -6.84
CA PRO A 252 0.27 35.47 -5.90
C PRO A 252 1.59 35.52 -5.12
N ASP A 253 2.33 34.40 -5.10
CA ASP A 253 3.61 34.26 -4.40
C ASP A 253 4.68 33.83 -5.40
N LEU A 254 5.34 34.80 -6.04
CA LEU A 254 6.56 34.56 -6.84
C LEU A 254 7.74 34.23 -5.92
N ILE A 255 7.66 33.13 -5.17
CA ILE A 255 8.76 32.66 -4.33
C ILE A 255 9.78 32.02 -5.27
N SER A 256 10.96 32.64 -5.40
CA SER A 256 12.06 32.07 -6.18
C SER A 256 12.74 30.94 -5.39
N SER A 257 12.21 29.73 -5.50
CA SER A 257 12.92 28.51 -5.11
C SER A 257 13.31 27.73 -6.36
N PRO A 258 14.55 27.19 -6.46
CA PRO A 258 14.91 26.26 -7.53
C PRO A 258 14.13 24.93 -7.43
N ARG A 259 13.46 24.66 -6.31
CA ARG A 259 12.66 23.45 -6.06
C ARG A 259 11.24 23.53 -6.62
N TYR A 260 10.87 24.64 -7.27
CA TYR A 260 9.55 24.81 -7.85
C TYR A 260 9.56 24.68 -9.37
N THR A 261 8.56 23.94 -9.86
CA THR A 261 8.27 23.90 -11.29
C THR A 261 7.26 24.96 -11.65
N TRP A 262 7.66 25.85 -12.56
CA TRP A 262 6.79 26.89 -13.11
C TRP A 262 5.92 26.29 -14.19
N LEU A 263 4.61 26.36 -13.99
CA LEU A 263 3.63 25.97 -15.00
C LEU A 263 3.25 27.21 -15.82
N PRO A 264 3.07 27.06 -17.15
CA PRO A 264 2.56 28.15 -17.96
C PRO A 264 1.19 28.61 -17.44
N SER A 265 0.94 29.92 -17.49
CA SER A 265 -0.38 30.49 -17.18
C SER A 265 -1.43 29.79 -18.06
N SER A 266 -2.38 29.11 -17.43
CA SER A 266 -3.39 28.30 -18.11
C SER A 266 -4.45 29.21 -18.74
N ALA A 267 -4.73 29.05 -20.04
CA ALA A 267 -5.89 29.69 -20.67
C ALA A 267 -7.24 28.99 -20.36
N GLU A 268 -7.25 27.82 -19.70
CA GLU A 268 -8.44 26.99 -19.40
C GLU A 268 -8.15 26.00 -18.24
N PRO A 269 -9.13 25.56 -17.42
CA PRO A 269 -10.31 26.25 -16.90
C PRO A 269 -10.05 26.83 -15.48
N ALA A 270 -10.94 27.70 -15.01
CA ALA A 270 -10.86 28.48 -13.77
C ALA A 270 -10.77 27.67 -12.44
N ASP A 271 -10.80 26.34 -12.48
CA ASP A 271 -10.83 25.45 -11.31
C ASP A 271 -9.49 24.72 -11.03
N GLU A 272 -8.44 24.94 -11.83
CA GLU A 272 -7.11 24.40 -11.50
C GLU A 272 -6.45 25.16 -10.35
N PRO A 273 -5.85 24.47 -9.35
CA PRO A 273 -5.16 25.15 -8.27
C PRO A 273 -3.96 25.93 -8.82
N ALA A 274 -3.80 27.18 -8.37
CA ALA A 274 -2.72 28.09 -8.75
C ALA A 274 -1.29 27.58 -8.43
N GLY A 275 -1.19 26.41 -7.80
CA GLY A 275 0.05 25.76 -7.40
C GLY A 275 -0.14 24.94 -6.13
N TYR A 276 0.85 24.12 -5.81
CA TYR A 276 0.96 23.46 -4.52
C TYR A 276 2.43 23.33 -4.15
N VAL A 277 2.76 23.72 -2.92
CA VAL A 277 4.08 23.53 -2.31
C VAL A 277 3.91 22.76 -1.02
N HIS A 278 4.68 21.67 -0.87
CA HIS A 278 4.73 20.92 0.36
C HIS A 278 5.64 21.62 1.38
N ARG A 279 5.10 21.97 2.55
CA ARG A 279 5.81 22.76 3.59
C ARG A 279 5.89 22.08 4.95
N TYR A 280 5.74 20.75 5.01
CA TYR A 280 5.88 20.07 6.29
C TYR A 280 7.35 20.10 6.73
N ASP A 281 7.63 20.67 7.90
CA ASP A 281 8.99 20.78 8.43
C ASP A 281 9.57 19.38 8.74
N PRO A 282 10.63 18.95 8.01
CA PRO A 282 11.20 17.61 8.15
C PRO A 282 11.88 17.40 9.50
N ALA A 283 12.34 18.46 10.18
CA ALA A 283 12.99 18.33 11.49
C ALA A 283 12.02 17.81 12.56
N GLY A 284 10.72 18.10 12.41
CA GLY A 284 9.69 17.59 13.32
C GLY A 284 8.97 16.34 12.84
N TYR A 285 9.41 15.71 11.75
CA TYR A 285 8.91 14.40 11.35
C TYR A 285 9.46 13.32 12.29
N VAL A 286 8.60 12.52 12.92
CA VAL A 286 9.01 11.42 13.79
C VAL A 286 8.38 10.10 13.29
N PRO A 287 9.17 9.17 12.76
CA PRO A 287 8.71 7.83 12.43
C PRO A 287 8.34 7.06 13.70
N GLU A 288 7.05 6.77 13.87
CA GLU A 288 6.52 6.21 15.11
C GLU A 288 5.76 4.90 14.87
N ALA A 289 5.11 4.79 13.71
CA ALA A 289 4.36 3.60 13.33
C ALA A 289 4.66 3.21 11.90
N GLY A 290 4.66 1.90 11.64
CA GLY A 290 4.90 1.38 10.31
C GLY A 290 4.16 0.09 10.06
N VAL A 291 3.83 -0.15 8.79
CA VAL A 291 3.19 -1.40 8.34
C VAL A 291 3.93 -1.90 7.12
N ILE A 292 4.50 -3.10 7.22
CA ILE A 292 5.02 -3.84 6.09
C ILE A 292 3.90 -4.74 5.58
N ASN A 293 3.45 -4.55 4.35
CA ASN A 293 2.47 -5.41 3.70
C ASN A 293 3.18 -6.36 2.71
N PHE A 294 2.79 -7.62 2.72
CA PHE A 294 3.26 -8.67 1.83
C PHE A 294 2.07 -9.11 0.96
N TYR A 295 2.12 -8.77 -0.33
CA TYR A 295 1.06 -9.09 -1.29
C TYR A 295 1.51 -10.25 -2.17
N GLN A 296 0.71 -11.30 -2.24
CA GLN A 296 0.82 -12.32 -3.27
C GLN A 296 0.11 -11.84 -4.56
N ALA A 297 0.41 -12.46 -5.71
CA ALA A 297 -0.14 -12.07 -7.02
C ALA A 297 -1.69 -11.92 -7.09
N ARG A 298 -2.44 -12.60 -6.22
CA ARG A 298 -3.91 -12.55 -6.16
C ARG A 298 -4.46 -11.67 -5.04
N ASP A 299 -3.59 -11.12 -4.21
CA ASP A 299 -4.00 -10.22 -3.15
C ASP A 299 -4.39 -8.87 -3.73
N SER A 300 -5.30 -8.20 -3.03
CA SER A 300 -5.75 -6.84 -3.37
C SER A 300 -6.05 -6.09 -2.08
N LEU A 301 -5.76 -4.80 -2.04
CA LEU A 301 -6.15 -3.91 -0.95
C LEU A 301 -7.26 -2.98 -1.43
N MET A 302 -8.42 -3.09 -0.81
CA MET A 302 -9.58 -2.26 -1.14
C MET A 302 -9.41 -0.82 -0.65
N ALA A 303 -10.17 0.08 -1.27
CA ALA A 303 -10.24 1.51 -0.96
C ALA A 303 -10.41 1.77 0.55
N HIS A 304 -9.40 2.36 1.16
CA HIS A 304 -9.37 2.75 2.56
C HIS A 304 -8.70 4.12 2.73
N VAL A 305 -8.85 4.69 3.92
CA VAL A 305 -8.16 5.93 4.33
C VAL A 305 -7.36 5.61 5.58
N ASP A 306 -6.11 6.02 5.60
CA ASP A 306 -5.24 5.95 6.76
C ASP A 306 -5.49 7.14 7.68
N ARG A 307 -6.42 6.97 8.62
CA ARG A 307 -6.94 8.04 9.51
C ARG A 307 -6.75 7.77 11.00
N SER A 308 -5.94 6.79 11.34
CA SER A 308 -5.77 6.36 12.74
C SER A 308 -4.70 7.17 13.48
N GLU A 309 -3.92 7.97 12.77
CA GLU A 309 -2.93 8.87 13.34
C GLU A 309 -3.58 10.15 13.87
N GLN A 310 -3.08 10.66 15.00
CA GLN A 310 -3.48 11.98 15.51
C GLN A 310 -2.91 13.09 14.62
N ASN A 311 -1.66 12.93 14.18
CA ASN A 311 -1.00 13.87 13.28
C ASN A 311 -1.30 13.55 11.81
N MET A 312 -2.34 14.19 11.29
CA MET A 312 -2.74 14.08 9.89
C MET A 312 -2.06 15.14 8.98
N GLU A 313 -1.14 15.93 9.51
CA GLU A 313 -0.31 16.86 8.73
C GLU A 313 1.00 16.20 8.28
N ALA A 314 1.52 15.27 9.10
CA ALA A 314 2.73 14.52 8.79
C ALA A 314 2.58 13.65 7.53
N PRO A 315 3.58 13.66 6.63
CA PRO A 315 3.60 12.79 5.46
C PRO A 315 3.48 11.30 5.80
N LEU A 316 2.76 10.56 4.97
CA LEU A 316 2.85 9.10 4.92
C LEU A 316 3.82 8.72 3.81
N VAL A 317 4.87 7.98 4.16
CA VAL A 317 5.89 7.47 3.24
C VAL A 317 5.58 6.01 2.90
N SER A 318 5.47 5.68 1.61
CA SER A 318 5.20 4.33 1.13
C SER A 318 6.26 3.88 0.13
N VAL A 319 7.01 2.83 0.44
CA VAL A 319 8.05 2.25 -0.44
C VAL A 319 7.55 0.95 -1.06
N SER A 320 7.74 0.79 -2.37
CA SER A 320 7.36 -0.40 -3.12
C SER A 320 8.57 -1.26 -3.48
N LEU A 321 8.49 -2.58 -3.28
CA LEU A 321 9.56 -3.54 -3.60
C LEU A 321 8.96 -4.78 -4.28
N GLY A 322 9.60 -5.25 -5.36
CA GLY A 322 9.20 -6.45 -6.09
C GLY A 322 8.30 -6.19 -7.29
N ASN A 323 7.33 -7.07 -7.50
CA ASN A 323 6.38 -6.97 -8.61
C ASN A 323 5.65 -5.62 -8.66
N THR A 324 5.34 -5.17 -9.88
CA THR A 324 4.63 -3.92 -10.12
C THR A 324 3.18 -4.02 -9.65
N ALA A 325 2.66 -2.97 -9.04
CA ALA A 325 1.26 -2.86 -8.66
C ALA A 325 0.54 -1.73 -9.40
N ILE A 326 -0.77 -1.91 -9.61
CA ILE A 326 -1.67 -0.81 -9.91
C ILE A 326 -2.13 -0.22 -8.59
N PHE A 327 -1.78 1.03 -8.36
CA PHE A 327 -2.25 1.81 -7.22
C PHE A 327 -3.33 2.79 -7.68
N VAL A 328 -4.40 2.86 -6.91
CA VAL A 328 -5.49 3.81 -7.16
C VAL A 328 -5.63 4.74 -5.96
N ILE A 329 -5.80 6.03 -6.22
CA ILE A 329 -5.93 7.06 -5.19
C ILE A 329 -6.88 8.17 -5.66
N GLY A 330 -7.80 8.57 -4.81
CA GLY A 330 -8.83 9.55 -5.13
C GLY A 330 -8.89 10.70 -4.13
N ASP A 331 -10.09 11.18 -3.88
CA ASP A 331 -10.40 12.14 -2.81
C ASP A 331 -10.83 11.39 -1.54
N GLU A 332 -11.39 12.12 -0.56
CA GLU A 332 -12.05 11.53 0.61
C GLU A 332 -13.39 10.85 0.24
N SER A 333 -13.97 11.20 -0.92
CA SER A 333 -15.20 10.59 -1.46
C SER A 333 -14.90 9.46 -2.45
N ARG A 334 -15.82 8.50 -2.54
CA ARG A 334 -15.80 7.39 -3.51
C ARG A 334 -16.43 7.74 -4.85
N ASP A 335 -17.05 8.91 -4.96
CA ASP A 335 -17.88 9.30 -6.10
C ASP A 335 -17.07 9.90 -7.25
N THR A 336 -15.87 10.40 -6.97
CA THR A 336 -14.90 10.86 -7.97
C THR A 336 -14.08 9.68 -8.50
N PRO A 337 -13.81 9.59 -9.82
CA PRO A 337 -12.87 8.62 -10.36
C PRO A 337 -11.46 8.80 -9.76
N PRO A 338 -10.80 7.74 -9.27
CA PRO A 338 -9.44 7.84 -8.74
C PRO A 338 -8.41 7.99 -9.86
N LEU A 339 -7.29 8.60 -9.50
CA LEU A 339 -6.03 8.49 -10.23
C LEU A 339 -5.54 7.04 -10.17
N SER A 340 -5.05 6.52 -11.29
CA SER A 340 -4.45 5.19 -11.39
C SER A 340 -3.00 5.31 -11.80
N MET A 341 -2.09 4.63 -11.13
CA MET A 341 -0.66 4.67 -11.43
C MET A 341 0.04 3.34 -11.18
N TYR A 342 1.12 3.09 -11.92
CA TYR A 342 2.03 1.99 -11.64
C TYR A 342 2.90 2.31 -10.41
N LEU A 343 3.10 1.31 -9.56
CA LEU A 343 4.13 1.31 -8.52
C LEU A 343 5.08 0.14 -8.77
N ARG A 344 6.25 0.44 -9.32
CA ARG A 344 7.31 -0.52 -9.61
C ARG A 344 8.26 -0.67 -8.41
N SER A 345 9.16 -1.65 -8.47
CA SER A 345 10.18 -1.82 -7.43
C SER A 345 11.07 -0.58 -7.29
N GLY A 346 11.26 -0.14 -6.06
CA GLY A 346 12.01 1.05 -5.69
C GLY A 346 11.20 2.35 -5.76
N ASP A 347 9.97 2.34 -6.25
CA ASP A 347 9.14 3.55 -6.29
C ASP A 347 8.68 3.92 -4.88
N THR A 348 8.84 5.20 -4.53
CA THR A 348 8.41 5.77 -3.27
C THR A 348 7.27 6.76 -3.51
N VAL A 349 6.22 6.68 -2.70
CA VAL A 349 5.08 7.59 -2.73
C VAL A 349 4.97 8.29 -1.40
N CYS A 350 4.79 9.61 -1.43
CA CYS A 350 4.47 10.42 -0.27
C CYS A 350 3.07 10.98 -0.41
N MET A 351 2.22 10.65 0.55
CA MET A 351 0.88 11.23 0.69
C MET A 351 0.93 12.33 1.73
N CYS A 352 0.79 13.57 1.28
CA CYS A 352 0.97 14.79 2.05
C CYS A 352 -0.24 15.73 1.87
N GLY A 353 -0.43 16.66 2.80
CA GLY A 353 -1.45 17.72 2.69
C GLY A 353 -2.83 17.17 2.28
N PRO A 354 -3.45 17.65 1.18
CA PRO A 354 -4.76 17.17 0.74
C PRO A 354 -4.85 15.66 0.48
N ARG A 355 -3.74 14.98 0.14
CA ARG A 355 -3.75 13.54 -0.17
C ARG A 355 -3.43 12.66 1.03
N ARG A 356 -3.09 13.25 2.17
CA ARG A 356 -2.88 12.48 3.41
C ARG A 356 -4.16 11.78 3.88
N ARG A 357 -5.33 12.26 3.46
CA ARG A 357 -6.67 11.71 3.76
C ARG A 357 -7.35 11.02 2.57
N ALA A 358 -6.65 10.86 1.45
CA ALA A 358 -7.23 10.30 0.25
C ALA A 358 -7.61 8.81 0.42
N LEU A 359 -8.75 8.42 -0.17
CA LEU A 359 -9.06 7.01 -0.39
C LEU A 359 -8.06 6.41 -1.37
N HIS A 360 -7.48 5.28 -1.01
CA HIS A 360 -6.53 4.59 -1.86
C HIS A 360 -6.56 3.07 -1.69
N GLY A 361 -5.99 2.37 -2.65
CA GLY A 361 -5.95 0.91 -2.67
C GLY A 361 -4.99 0.35 -3.72
N ILE A 362 -4.81 -0.97 -3.67
CA ILE A 362 -4.04 -1.75 -4.63
C ILE A 362 -4.97 -2.81 -5.20
N PRO A 363 -5.74 -2.51 -6.27
CA PRO A 363 -6.65 -3.47 -6.87
C PRO A 363 -5.93 -4.64 -7.54
N ARG A 364 -4.66 -4.46 -7.94
CA ARG A 364 -3.90 -5.48 -8.67
C ARG A 364 -2.39 -5.40 -8.42
N VAL A 365 -1.79 -6.56 -8.19
CA VAL A 365 -0.36 -6.81 -8.41
C VAL A 365 -0.22 -7.49 -9.78
N LEU A 366 0.70 -7.00 -10.62
CA LEU A 366 0.95 -7.54 -11.95
C LEU A 366 1.93 -8.70 -11.84
N GLU A 367 1.57 -9.84 -12.40
CA GLU A 367 2.46 -11.00 -12.50
C GLU A 367 3.60 -10.72 -13.48
N ASP A 368 4.72 -11.44 -13.30
CA ASP A 368 5.86 -11.43 -14.23
C ASP A 368 6.45 -10.03 -14.47
N THR A 369 6.42 -9.16 -13.46
CA THR A 369 6.98 -7.80 -13.50
C THR A 369 8.09 -7.56 -12.48
N LEU A 370 8.63 -8.63 -11.88
CA LEU A 370 9.78 -8.56 -10.98
C LEU A 370 11.02 -8.12 -11.78
N PRO A 371 11.75 -7.08 -11.36
CA PRO A 371 12.97 -6.65 -12.06
C PRO A 371 14.06 -7.72 -12.10
N ASP A 372 14.86 -7.72 -13.17
CA ASP A 372 15.93 -8.71 -13.39
C ASP A 372 16.95 -8.79 -12.26
N TYR A 373 17.30 -7.65 -11.65
CA TYR A 373 18.22 -7.65 -10.50
C TYR A 373 17.60 -8.25 -9.23
N LEU A 374 16.30 -8.51 -9.18
CA LEU A 374 15.64 -9.24 -8.09
C LEU A 374 15.37 -10.71 -8.44
N THR A 375 15.35 -11.08 -9.73
CA THR A 375 15.27 -12.48 -10.18
C THR A 375 16.63 -13.16 -10.23
N SER A 376 17.69 -12.42 -10.60
CA SER A 376 19.02 -12.98 -10.81
C SER A 376 19.64 -13.52 -9.51
N THR A 377 19.98 -14.80 -9.53
CA THR A 377 20.86 -15.46 -8.56
C THR A 377 22.33 -15.38 -8.96
N GLU A 378 22.62 -14.95 -10.20
CA GLU A 378 23.97 -14.66 -10.66
C GLU A 378 24.39 -13.28 -10.14
N ASP A 379 25.49 -13.27 -9.40
CA ASP A 379 25.89 -12.14 -8.57
C ASP A 379 26.38 -10.94 -9.37
N VAL A 380 25.84 -9.76 -9.04
CA VAL A 380 26.54 -8.48 -9.24
C VAL A 380 27.41 -8.15 -8.02
N LEU A 381 27.27 -8.88 -6.90
CA LEU A 381 28.04 -8.73 -5.66
C LEU A 381 28.37 -10.12 -5.09
N ALA A 382 29.50 -10.69 -5.52
CA ALA A 382 29.98 -12.08 -5.42
C ALA A 382 29.96 -12.83 -4.06
N GLU A 383 29.09 -12.50 -3.11
CA GLU A 383 29.09 -13.06 -1.74
C GLU A 383 27.68 -13.31 -1.16
N ASP A 384 26.60 -13.11 -1.93
CA ASP A 384 25.22 -13.23 -1.42
C ASP A 384 24.56 -14.59 -1.72
N PHE A 385 25.17 -15.67 -1.20
CA PHE A 385 24.75 -17.05 -1.42
C PHE A 385 23.30 -17.37 -0.98
N GLU A 386 22.68 -16.51 -0.18
CA GLU A 386 21.30 -16.72 0.29
C GLU A 386 20.24 -16.07 -0.60
N TRP A 387 20.61 -15.18 -1.53
CA TRP A 387 19.64 -14.41 -2.32
C TRP A 387 18.67 -15.31 -3.11
N GLY A 388 19.09 -16.52 -3.50
CA GLY A 388 18.24 -17.47 -4.23
C GLY A 388 16.87 -17.72 -3.60
N SER A 389 16.80 -17.94 -2.27
CA SER A 389 15.52 -18.15 -1.58
C SER A 389 14.66 -16.87 -1.58
N PHE A 390 15.28 -15.69 -1.49
CA PHE A 390 14.58 -14.41 -1.56
C PHE A 390 14.06 -14.14 -2.97
N ALA A 391 14.88 -14.37 -3.99
CA ALA A 391 14.47 -14.25 -5.40
C ALA A 391 13.27 -15.14 -5.70
N ALA A 392 13.32 -16.41 -5.26
CA ALA A 392 12.21 -17.35 -5.39
C ALA A 392 10.93 -16.81 -4.71
N TYR A 393 11.02 -16.33 -3.46
CA TYR A 393 9.87 -15.74 -2.77
C TYR A 393 9.31 -14.49 -3.45
N MET A 394 10.19 -13.63 -3.96
CA MET A 394 9.80 -12.37 -4.60
C MET A 394 9.15 -12.58 -5.97
N THR A 395 9.35 -13.73 -6.63
CA THR A 395 8.69 -14.02 -7.93
C THR A 395 7.18 -13.84 -7.88
N THR A 396 6.54 -14.23 -6.77
CA THR A 396 5.08 -14.13 -6.58
C THR A 396 4.67 -13.04 -5.58
N THR A 397 5.64 -12.34 -5.00
CA THR A 397 5.41 -11.42 -3.88
C THR A 397 5.75 -9.98 -4.24
N ARG A 398 5.00 -9.04 -3.68
CA ARG A 398 5.32 -7.62 -3.60
C ARG A 398 5.34 -7.21 -2.13
N ILE A 399 6.34 -6.42 -1.73
CA ILE A 399 6.45 -5.86 -0.39
C ILE A 399 6.18 -4.36 -0.45
N ASN A 400 5.46 -3.84 0.54
CA ASN A 400 5.24 -2.41 0.73
C ASN A 400 5.56 -2.00 2.16
N ILE A 401 6.36 -0.97 2.34
CA ILE A 401 6.70 -0.44 3.66
C ILE A 401 6.03 0.92 3.78
N ASN A 402 5.08 1.06 4.72
CA ASN A 402 4.46 2.34 5.04
C ASN A 402 4.98 2.84 6.37
N VAL A 403 5.33 4.12 6.43
CA VAL A 403 5.84 4.79 7.65
C VAL A 403 5.04 6.04 7.93
N ARG A 404 4.69 6.23 9.21
CA ARG A 404 3.79 7.26 9.69
C ARG A 404 4.30 7.86 11.00
N GLN A 405 3.94 9.11 11.21
CA GLN A 405 3.96 9.76 12.52
C GLN A 405 2.56 9.68 13.11
N VAL A 406 2.44 9.22 14.35
CA VAL A 406 1.18 9.05 15.05
C VAL A 406 0.81 10.35 15.78
N PHE A 407 1.75 10.97 16.48
CA PHE A 407 1.48 12.09 17.39
C PHE A 407 1.89 13.45 16.85
N ASN A 408 1.20 14.49 17.33
CA ASN A 408 1.59 15.87 17.08
C ASN A 408 2.92 16.17 17.81
N LYS A 409 3.72 17.10 17.29
CA LYS A 409 5.05 17.45 17.82
C LYS A 409 5.04 17.75 19.33
N ASP A 410 3.93 18.30 19.84
CA ASP A 410 3.79 18.75 21.24
C ASP A 410 3.38 17.65 22.22
N ARG A 411 3.08 16.43 21.74
CA ARG A 411 2.62 15.32 22.61
C ARG A 411 3.71 14.26 22.67
N GLN A 412 4.47 14.25 23.77
CA GLN A 412 5.24 13.07 24.12
C GLN A 412 4.28 11.89 24.38
N PRO A 413 4.73 10.64 24.14
CA PRO A 413 3.98 9.47 24.58
C PRO A 413 3.57 9.61 26.04
N PRO A 414 2.41 9.06 26.45
CA PRO A 414 2.06 9.02 27.86
C PRO A 414 3.23 8.44 28.65
N SER A 415 3.65 9.16 29.68
CA SER A 415 4.82 8.88 30.53
C SER A 415 4.78 7.44 31.05
N GLY A 416 5.46 6.54 30.36
CA GLY A 416 5.41 5.11 30.65
C GLY A 416 6.06 4.23 29.59
N GLY A 417 7.30 4.50 29.17
CA GLY A 417 8.00 3.60 28.27
C GLY A 417 9.32 4.12 27.71
N ILE A 418 10.39 3.85 28.47
CA ILE A 418 11.82 3.70 28.09
C ILE A 418 12.38 4.74 27.10
N GLU A 419 13.17 5.68 27.65
CA GLU A 419 14.13 6.52 26.91
C GLU A 419 15.10 5.67 26.06
N PRO A 420 15.58 6.21 24.92
CA PRO A 420 16.14 5.46 23.78
C PRO A 420 17.29 4.49 24.06
#